data_AF-E6M0Z7-F1
#
_entry.id   AF-E6M0Z7-F1
#
_cell.length_a   1.000
_cell.length_b   1.000
_cell.length_c   1.000
_cell.angle_alpha   90.00
_cell.angle_beta   90.00
_cell.angle_gamma   90.00
#
_symmetry.space_group_name_H-M   'P 1'
#
loop_
_entity.id
_entity.type
_entity.pdbx_description
1 polymer ?
#
loop_
_entity_poly.entity_id
_entity_poly.type
_entity_poly.pdbx_seq_one_letter_code
_entity_poly.pdbx_strand_id
1 'polypeptide(L)'
;MLNVEIIPDSKDLCIRIRADSDNLIRRVLRQTGKGWVPVRMRPESLPTETLVIEDFECPLGRTVTYQVQADNNPAVFKYTKVETRRVVLSLPHMPAMSAIIPIFSDYTSTRKMPGATDLIIGRTDPLVTILPLQKRQGTLTYVFDNYLDASRVEEIYAQGYPLLLRQPCHEGLDLYHTAESTTPSHEANNGVNLWKLTINYVEQNIPGGYLVGAVNWDYKGLAEKHIDFTDMESSYSDYGNMLMGVQISG
;
A
#
# COMPACT_ATOMS: atom_id res chain seq x y z
N MET A 1 6.13 30.91 -8.77
CA MET A 1 5.90 29.99 -9.91
C MET A 1 6.10 28.57 -9.43
N LEU A 2 5.14 27.66 -9.66
CA LEU A 2 5.24 26.26 -9.24
C LEU A 2 5.91 25.42 -10.35
N ASN A 3 7.09 24.90 -10.06
CA ASN A 3 7.84 23.99 -10.91
C ASN A 3 7.72 22.57 -10.35
N VAL A 4 7.47 21.58 -11.22
CA VAL A 4 7.31 20.18 -10.82
C VAL A 4 8.07 19.27 -11.77
N GLU A 5 8.88 18.40 -11.20
CA GLU A 5 9.58 17.31 -11.86
C GLU A 5 9.11 15.97 -11.27
N ILE A 6 8.87 14.99 -12.13
CA ILE A 6 8.49 13.63 -11.73
C ILE A 6 9.42 12.64 -12.40
N ILE A 7 10.10 11.84 -11.59
CA ILE A 7 11.17 10.93 -12.01
C ILE A 7 10.76 9.50 -11.62
N PRO A 8 10.45 8.61 -12.58
CA PRO A 8 10.19 7.22 -12.27
C PRO A 8 11.48 6.50 -11.88
N ASP A 9 11.45 5.72 -10.81
CA ASP A 9 12.57 4.89 -10.36
C ASP A 9 12.22 3.41 -10.51
N SER A 10 12.72 2.78 -11.58
CA SER A 10 12.51 1.36 -11.83
C SER A 10 13.30 0.43 -10.89
N LYS A 11 14.30 0.96 -10.17
CA LYS A 11 15.07 0.17 -9.20
C LYS A 11 14.30 0.06 -7.89
N ASP A 12 13.85 1.20 -7.37
CA ASP A 12 13.13 1.28 -6.10
C ASP A 12 11.61 1.13 -6.26
N LEU A 13 11.14 0.98 -7.52
CA LEU A 13 9.75 0.74 -7.89
C LEU A 13 8.80 1.80 -7.31
N CYS A 14 9.24 3.06 -7.40
CA CYS A 14 8.55 4.23 -6.89
C CYS A 14 8.63 5.38 -7.90
N ILE A 15 7.92 6.47 -7.60
CA ILE A 15 8.01 7.72 -8.36
C ILE A 15 8.52 8.82 -7.44
N ARG A 16 9.66 9.41 -7.78
CA ARG A 16 10.20 10.58 -7.07
C ARG A 16 9.56 11.85 -7.62
N ILE A 17 9.01 12.68 -6.73
CA ILE A 17 8.39 13.96 -7.05
C ILE A 17 9.22 15.05 -6.43
N ARG A 18 9.66 15.99 -7.26
CA ARG A 18 10.36 17.21 -6.85
C ARG A 18 9.52 18.41 -7.26
N ALA A 19 9.28 19.32 -6.33
CA ALA A 19 8.55 20.53 -6.62
C ALA A 19 9.14 21.72 -5.86
N ASP A 20 9.22 22.85 -6.56
CA ASP A 20 9.71 24.12 -6.03
C ASP A 20 8.70 25.21 -6.38
N SER A 21 8.38 26.07 -5.42
CA SER A 21 7.35 27.09 -5.58
C SER A 21 7.61 28.30 -4.70
N ASP A 22 7.45 29.49 -5.29
CA ASP A 22 7.47 30.78 -4.54
C ASP A 22 6.31 30.92 -3.52
N ASN A 23 5.38 29.96 -3.51
CA ASN A 23 4.26 29.88 -2.57
C ASN A 23 4.24 28.49 -1.93
N LEU A 24 3.70 28.37 -0.72
CA LEU A 24 3.56 27.10 -0.01
C LEU A 24 2.80 26.06 -0.84
N ILE A 25 3.47 24.96 -1.16
CA ILE A 25 2.88 23.72 -1.69
C ILE A 25 1.98 23.15 -0.58
N ARG A 26 0.72 22.90 -0.93
CA ARG A 26 -0.31 22.42 0.01
C ARG A 26 -0.70 20.98 -0.21
N ARG A 27 -0.53 20.48 -1.43
CA ARG A 27 -1.13 19.21 -1.82
C ARG A 27 -0.39 18.54 -2.96
N VAL A 28 -0.19 17.24 -2.83
CA VAL A 28 0.24 16.34 -3.90
C VAL A 28 -0.74 15.18 -3.97
N LEU A 29 -1.43 15.04 -5.11
CA LEU A 29 -2.39 13.98 -5.36
C LEU A 29 -1.91 13.09 -6.51
N ARG A 30 -2.23 11.80 -6.40
CA ARG A 30 -2.14 10.80 -7.46
C ARG A 30 -3.54 10.46 -7.95
N GLN A 31 -3.71 10.36 -9.27
CA GLN A 31 -4.92 9.84 -9.86
C GLN A 31 -4.93 8.31 -9.79
N THR A 32 -6.02 7.76 -9.31
CA THR A 32 -6.28 6.31 -9.24
C THR A 32 -7.59 5.99 -9.94
N GLY A 33 -7.89 4.70 -10.16
CA GLY A 33 -9.21 4.26 -10.66
C GLY A 33 -10.39 4.64 -9.74
N LYS A 34 -10.11 5.06 -8.49
CA LYS A 34 -11.11 5.53 -7.51
C LYS A 34 -11.17 7.06 -7.39
N GLY A 35 -10.42 7.79 -8.22
CA GLY A 35 -10.28 9.25 -8.15
C GLY A 35 -8.93 9.70 -7.62
N TRP A 36 -8.85 10.97 -7.22
CA TRP A 36 -7.63 11.58 -6.69
C TRP A 36 -7.40 11.20 -5.23
N VAL A 37 -6.21 10.68 -4.94
CA VAL A 37 -5.79 10.25 -3.60
C VAL A 37 -4.51 10.99 -3.23
N PRO A 38 -4.35 11.49 -1.99
CA PRO A 38 -3.10 12.07 -1.54
C PRO A 38 -1.93 11.10 -1.69
N VAL A 39 -0.77 11.60 -2.13
CA VAL A 39 0.47 10.83 -2.06
C VAL A 39 0.87 10.74 -0.59
N ARG A 40 1.21 9.54 -0.12
CA ARG A 40 1.62 9.35 1.27
C ARG A 40 3.01 9.97 1.50
N MET A 41 3.13 10.71 2.59
CA MET A 41 4.32 11.48 2.94
C MET A 41 4.59 11.31 4.44
N ARG A 42 5.78 11.71 4.90
CA ARG A 42 6.05 11.80 6.34
C ARG A 42 5.21 12.92 6.97
N PRO A 43 4.97 12.89 8.29
CA PRO A 43 4.36 14.02 8.98
C PRO A 43 5.08 15.33 8.63
N GLU A 44 4.33 16.43 8.61
CA GLU A 44 4.88 17.79 8.41
C GLU A 44 5.60 18.05 7.07
N SER A 45 5.52 17.13 6.11
CA SER A 45 6.11 17.32 4.76
C SER A 45 5.44 18.47 3.97
N LEU A 46 4.24 18.88 4.40
CA LEU A 46 3.47 19.99 3.84
C LEU A 46 2.88 20.80 5.01
N PRO A 47 2.70 22.12 4.85
CA PRO A 47 3.04 22.93 3.68
C PRO A 47 4.55 23.23 3.56
N THR A 48 5.08 23.39 2.34
CA THR A 48 6.50 23.73 2.11
C THR A 48 6.71 24.46 0.78
N GLU A 49 7.77 25.24 0.63
CA GLU A 49 8.16 25.87 -0.66
C GLU A 49 8.93 24.89 -1.57
N THR A 50 9.71 23.98 -0.97
CA THR A 50 10.45 22.92 -1.67
C THR A 50 10.04 21.56 -1.14
N LEU A 51 9.74 20.64 -2.05
CA LEU A 51 9.27 19.30 -1.75
C LEU A 51 10.08 18.25 -2.52
N VAL A 52 10.59 17.24 -1.81
CA VAL A 52 11.16 16.03 -2.41
C VAL A 52 10.57 14.83 -1.70
N ILE A 53 9.78 14.03 -2.42
CA ILE A 53 9.11 12.85 -1.89
C ILE A 53 9.16 11.68 -2.86
N GLU A 54 8.86 10.50 -2.35
CA GLU A 54 8.79 9.26 -3.11
C GLU A 54 7.43 8.61 -2.91
N ASP A 55 6.76 8.33 -4.01
CA ASP A 55 5.50 7.62 -4.03
C ASP A 55 5.72 6.12 -4.28
N PHE A 56 5.66 5.35 -3.20
CA PHE A 56 5.76 3.89 -3.22
C PHE A 56 4.43 3.18 -3.47
N GLU A 57 3.32 3.91 -3.60
CA GLU A 57 2.01 3.34 -3.88
C GLU A 57 1.58 3.56 -5.34
N CYS A 58 2.47 4.09 -6.17
CA CYS A 58 2.17 4.31 -7.58
C CYS A 58 1.87 2.98 -8.28
N PRO A 59 0.85 2.93 -9.17
CA PRO A 59 0.64 1.81 -10.07
C PRO A 59 1.91 1.49 -10.86
N LEU A 60 2.27 0.23 -10.93
CA LEU A 60 3.43 -0.25 -11.68
C LEU A 60 3.02 -0.61 -13.11
N GLY A 61 3.89 -0.36 -14.08
CA GLY A 61 3.64 -0.73 -15.48
C GLY A 61 2.50 0.02 -16.16
N ARG A 62 2.01 1.12 -15.57
CA ARG A 62 0.92 1.96 -16.11
C ARG A 62 1.23 3.44 -15.96
N THR A 63 0.64 4.26 -16.81
CA THR A 63 0.77 5.72 -16.69
C THR A 63 -0.01 6.22 -15.49
N VAL A 64 0.64 7.04 -14.67
CA VAL A 64 0.09 7.64 -13.46
C VAL A 64 0.07 9.15 -13.63
N THR A 65 -1.06 9.77 -13.31
CA THR A 65 -1.19 11.23 -13.28
C THR A 65 -1.01 11.76 -11.86
N TYR A 66 -0.23 12.82 -11.73
CA TYR A 66 -0.06 13.57 -10.49
C TYR A 66 -0.58 14.99 -10.65
N GLN A 67 -1.09 15.53 -9.54
CA GLN A 67 -1.49 16.92 -9.39
C GLN A 67 -0.75 17.51 -8.19
N VAL A 68 0.01 18.58 -8.41
CA VAL A 68 0.67 19.35 -7.36
C VAL A 68 0.02 20.72 -7.28
N GLN A 69 -0.28 21.19 -6.08
CA GLN A 69 -0.93 22.46 -5.85
C GLN A 69 -0.21 23.26 -4.76
N ALA A 70 0.05 24.53 -5.06
CA ALA A 70 0.57 25.53 -4.14
C ALA A 70 -0.42 26.69 -3.98
N ASP A 71 -0.28 27.47 -2.90
CA ASP A 71 -1.11 28.64 -2.66
C ASP A 71 -1.02 29.62 -3.82
N ASN A 72 -2.17 30.18 -4.21
CA ASN A 72 -2.31 31.18 -5.27
C ASN A 72 -1.73 30.79 -6.65
N ASN A 73 -1.39 29.51 -6.85
CA ASN A 73 -0.90 28.97 -8.12
C ASN A 73 -1.94 28.01 -8.73
N PRO A 74 -2.08 27.97 -10.07
CA PRO A 74 -2.83 26.90 -10.71
C PRO A 74 -2.19 25.54 -10.41
N ALA A 75 -3.01 24.50 -10.30
CA ALA A 75 -2.51 23.15 -10.13
C ALA A 75 -1.70 22.69 -11.35
N VAL A 76 -0.54 22.08 -11.10
CA VAL A 76 0.33 21.53 -12.14
C VAL A 76 0.09 20.02 -12.24
N PHE A 77 -0.14 19.55 -13.47
CA PHE A 77 -0.35 18.14 -13.77
C PHE A 77 0.87 17.54 -14.46
N LYS A 78 1.23 16.32 -14.06
CA LYS A 78 2.37 15.57 -14.62
C LYS A 78 1.99 14.11 -14.77
N TYR A 79 2.60 13.44 -15.74
CA TYR A 79 2.31 12.06 -16.09
C TYR A 79 3.63 11.31 -16.20
N THR A 80 3.70 10.11 -15.64
CA THR A 80 4.87 9.24 -15.77
C THR A 80 4.47 7.78 -15.64
N LYS A 81 5.44 6.88 -15.81
CA LYS A 81 5.24 5.43 -15.68
C LYS A 81 6.52 4.78 -15.15
N VAL A 82 6.36 3.91 -14.16
CA VAL A 82 7.44 3.00 -13.74
C VAL A 82 7.39 1.77 -14.63
N GLU A 83 8.37 1.64 -15.53
CA GLU A 83 8.49 0.47 -16.40
C GLU A 83 9.05 -0.72 -15.61
N THR A 84 8.20 -1.71 -15.40
CA THR A 84 8.55 -2.95 -14.70
C THR A 84 7.55 -4.06 -15.02
N ARG A 85 8.01 -5.31 -14.94
CA ARG A 85 7.15 -6.51 -14.93
C ARG A 85 7.06 -7.17 -13.55
N ARG A 86 7.77 -6.62 -12.57
CA ARG A 86 7.85 -7.18 -11.21
C ARG A 86 6.56 -6.90 -10.46
N VAL A 87 6.02 -7.94 -9.83
CA VAL A 87 4.95 -7.80 -8.85
C VAL A 87 5.58 -7.45 -7.50
N VAL A 88 5.00 -6.49 -6.80
CA VAL A 88 5.54 -6.02 -5.51
C VAL A 88 4.49 -6.15 -4.44
N LEU A 89 4.88 -6.74 -3.32
CA LEU A 89 4.13 -6.68 -2.07
C LEU A 89 4.89 -5.73 -1.14
N SER A 90 4.21 -4.73 -0.59
CA SER A 90 4.86 -3.74 0.27
C SER A 90 3.93 -3.27 1.37
N LEU A 91 4.47 -2.93 2.53
CA LEU A 91 3.72 -2.25 3.58
C LEU A 91 3.59 -0.76 3.23
N PRO A 92 2.36 -0.20 3.04
CA PRO A 92 2.19 1.18 2.58
C PRO A 92 2.81 2.23 3.50
N HIS A 93 2.77 1.99 4.80
CA HIS A 93 3.32 2.89 5.80
C HIS A 93 4.84 2.83 5.88
N MET A 94 5.44 1.65 5.62
CA MET A 94 6.89 1.45 5.67
C MET A 94 7.34 0.73 4.39
N PRO A 95 7.47 1.45 3.25
CA PRO A 95 7.73 0.84 1.95
C PRO A 95 9.04 0.05 1.85
N ALA A 96 9.99 0.32 2.76
CA ALA A 96 11.20 -0.46 2.92
C ALA A 96 10.91 -1.94 3.24
N MET A 97 9.80 -2.23 3.93
CA MET A 97 9.27 -3.58 4.09
C MET A 97 8.51 -3.97 2.82
N SER A 98 9.24 -4.54 1.87
CA SER A 98 8.69 -5.03 0.62
C SER A 98 9.35 -6.31 0.14
N ALA A 99 8.63 -7.05 -0.69
CA ALA A 99 9.13 -8.21 -1.40
C ALA A 99 8.71 -8.18 -2.86
N ILE A 100 9.60 -8.67 -3.72
CA ILE A 100 9.30 -8.90 -5.13
C ILE A 100 8.73 -10.30 -5.26
N ILE A 101 7.55 -10.41 -5.86
CA ILE A 101 6.92 -11.70 -6.15
C ILE A 101 7.29 -12.08 -7.59
N PRO A 102 7.97 -13.23 -7.80
CA PRO A 102 8.49 -13.60 -9.11
C PRO A 102 7.38 -14.07 -10.06
N ILE A 103 6.47 -14.92 -9.58
CA ILE A 103 5.37 -15.45 -10.40
C ILE A 103 4.06 -15.45 -9.59
N PHE A 104 3.02 -14.96 -10.24
CA PHE A 104 1.65 -15.01 -9.74
C PHE A 104 0.92 -16.15 -10.46
N SER A 105 0.54 -17.20 -9.72
CA SER A 105 -0.02 -18.43 -10.31
C SER A 105 -1.53 -18.34 -10.45
N ASP A 106 -2.21 -18.09 -9.32
CA ASP A 106 -3.67 -18.20 -9.26
C ASP A 106 -4.26 -17.09 -8.39
N TYR A 107 -5.48 -16.70 -8.77
CA TYR A 107 -6.30 -15.73 -8.06
C TYR A 107 -7.74 -16.20 -8.01
N THR A 108 -8.30 -16.20 -6.81
CA THR A 108 -9.74 -16.31 -6.63
C THR A 108 -10.25 -15.13 -5.83
N SER A 109 -11.42 -14.64 -6.19
CA SER A 109 -12.07 -13.55 -5.47
C SER A 109 -13.56 -13.75 -5.45
N THR A 110 -14.10 -13.65 -4.24
CA THR A 110 -15.53 -13.61 -3.97
C THR A 110 -15.89 -12.25 -3.40
N ARG A 111 -17.12 -11.79 -3.67
CA ARG A 111 -17.70 -10.60 -3.06
C ARG A 111 -19.10 -10.98 -2.61
N LYS A 112 -19.40 -10.76 -1.34
CA LYS A 112 -20.75 -10.99 -0.81
C LYS A 112 -21.59 -9.74 -1.04
N MET A 113 -22.80 -9.92 -1.57
CA MET A 113 -23.83 -8.88 -1.59
C MET A 113 -24.76 -9.16 -0.42
N PRO A 114 -24.69 -8.40 0.69
CA PRO A 114 -25.60 -8.58 1.80
C PRO A 114 -26.95 -7.97 1.41
N GLY A 115 -27.74 -8.70 0.65
CA GLY A 115 -29.13 -8.35 0.35
C GLY A 115 -30.08 -9.24 1.14
N ALA A 116 -31.25 -8.72 1.49
CA ALA A 116 -32.36 -9.51 2.02
C ALA A 116 -33.51 -9.47 1.03
N THR A 117 -34.13 -10.63 0.78
CA THR A 117 -35.33 -10.76 -0.04
C THR A 117 -36.44 -11.26 0.85
N ASP A 118 -37.36 -10.38 1.22
CA ASP A 118 -38.48 -10.70 2.10
C ASP A 118 -39.76 -10.93 1.29
N LEU A 119 -40.36 -12.11 1.46
CA LEU A 119 -41.64 -12.47 0.88
C LEU A 119 -42.76 -12.10 1.86
N ILE A 120 -43.49 -11.02 1.57
CA ILE A 120 -44.63 -10.58 2.39
C ILE A 120 -45.93 -11.20 1.86
N ILE A 121 -46.70 -11.85 2.73
CA ILE A 121 -48.01 -12.41 2.41
C ILE A 121 -48.92 -11.30 1.85
N GLY A 122 -49.46 -11.52 0.64
CA GLY A 122 -50.36 -10.57 -0.04
C GLY A 122 -49.69 -9.70 -1.10
N ARG A 123 -48.37 -9.81 -1.33
CA ARG A 123 -47.69 -9.26 -2.51
C ARG A 123 -47.30 -10.35 -3.49
N THR A 124 -47.39 -10.04 -4.78
CA THR A 124 -46.86 -10.87 -5.86
C THR A 124 -45.34 -10.73 -6.00
N ASP A 125 -44.81 -9.54 -5.71
CA ASP A 125 -43.37 -9.24 -5.82
C ASP A 125 -42.69 -9.16 -4.44
N PRO A 126 -41.52 -9.81 -4.26
CA PRO A 126 -40.75 -9.72 -3.02
C PRO A 126 -40.22 -8.31 -2.77
N LEU A 127 -40.02 -7.95 -1.51
CA LEU A 127 -39.25 -6.78 -1.14
C LEU A 127 -37.77 -7.14 -1.13
N VAL A 128 -36.96 -6.36 -1.84
CA VAL A 128 -35.52 -6.56 -1.92
C VAL A 128 -34.82 -5.39 -1.25
N THR A 129 -34.07 -5.67 -0.19
CA THR A 129 -33.14 -4.71 0.41
C THR A 129 -31.77 -4.93 -0.19
N ILE A 130 -31.24 -3.91 -0.87
CA ILE A 130 -29.93 -3.94 -1.51
C ILE A 130 -28.95 -3.14 -0.65
N LEU A 131 -27.91 -3.81 -0.11
CA LEU A 131 -26.80 -3.13 0.55
C LEU A 131 -25.56 -3.11 -0.37
N PRO A 132 -24.58 -2.23 -0.11
CA PRO A 132 -23.35 -2.15 -0.89
C PRO A 132 -22.62 -3.50 -0.92
N LEU A 133 -22.05 -3.81 -2.09
CA LEU A 133 -21.22 -4.98 -2.29
C LEU A 133 -20.01 -4.95 -1.33
N GLN A 134 -19.77 -6.04 -0.60
CA GLN A 134 -18.63 -6.15 0.30
C GLN A 134 -17.30 -6.19 -0.46
N LYS A 135 -16.22 -5.95 0.28
CA LYS A 135 -14.85 -6.05 -0.22
C LYS A 135 -14.51 -7.47 -0.70
N ARG A 136 -13.52 -7.58 -1.60
CA ARG A 136 -13.08 -8.89 -2.10
C ARG A 136 -12.50 -9.74 -0.97
N GLN A 137 -12.80 -11.03 -1.01
CA GLN A 137 -12.16 -12.05 -0.17
C GLN A 137 -11.85 -13.25 -1.04
N GLY A 138 -10.73 -13.92 -0.81
CA GLY A 138 -10.38 -15.09 -1.61
C GLY A 138 -8.96 -15.54 -1.40
N THR A 139 -8.36 -16.11 -2.44
CA THR A 139 -7.02 -16.68 -2.37
C THR A 139 -6.06 -16.05 -3.38
N LEU A 140 -4.84 -15.78 -2.94
CA LEU A 140 -3.71 -15.40 -3.77
C LEU A 140 -2.67 -16.52 -3.70
N THR A 141 -2.23 -17.05 -4.83
CA THR A 141 -1.16 -18.07 -4.86
C THR A 141 0.07 -17.52 -5.56
N TYR A 142 1.17 -17.45 -4.82
CA TYR A 142 2.49 -17.08 -5.32
C TYR A 142 3.34 -18.33 -5.51
N VAL A 143 4.19 -18.32 -6.54
CA VAL A 143 5.11 -19.42 -6.84
C VAL A 143 6.53 -18.90 -6.74
N PHE A 144 7.39 -19.67 -6.06
CA PHE A 144 8.79 -19.38 -5.82
C PHE A 144 9.65 -20.58 -6.20
N ASP A 145 10.87 -20.31 -6.65
CA ASP A 145 11.86 -21.36 -6.94
C ASP A 145 12.47 -21.94 -5.65
N ASN A 146 12.40 -21.22 -4.53
CA ASN A 146 13.01 -21.62 -3.27
C ASN A 146 12.10 -21.30 -2.07
N TYR A 147 12.27 -22.06 -0.99
CA TYR A 147 11.50 -21.89 0.25
C TYR A 147 11.83 -20.58 0.98
N LEU A 148 13.08 -20.12 0.89
CA LEU A 148 13.54 -18.94 1.61
C LEU A 148 12.80 -17.67 1.17
N ASP A 149 12.56 -17.50 -0.13
CA ASP A 149 11.81 -16.37 -0.67
C ASP A 149 10.32 -16.48 -0.33
N ALA A 150 9.76 -17.70 -0.32
CA ALA A 150 8.39 -17.92 0.16
C ALA A 150 8.26 -17.54 1.65
N SER A 151 9.20 -17.96 2.49
CA SER A 151 9.25 -17.66 3.92
C SER A 151 9.41 -16.16 4.20
N ARG A 152 10.22 -15.43 3.41
CA ARG A 152 10.33 -13.97 3.52
C ARG A 152 9.01 -13.25 3.25
N VAL A 153 8.25 -13.71 2.25
CA VAL A 153 6.93 -13.14 1.95
C VAL A 153 5.94 -13.47 3.07
N GLU A 154 6.01 -14.69 3.62
CA GLU A 154 5.23 -15.09 4.78
C GLU A 154 5.53 -14.23 6.03
N GLU A 155 6.81 -13.92 6.29
CA GLU A 155 7.23 -13.03 7.39
C GLU A 155 6.64 -11.62 7.27
N ILE A 156 6.49 -11.09 6.05
CA ILE A 156 5.84 -9.80 5.81
C ILE A 156 4.35 -9.89 6.16
N TYR A 157 3.67 -10.98 5.80
CA TYR A 157 2.26 -11.21 6.19
C TYR A 157 2.10 -11.42 7.69
N ALA A 158 3.06 -12.08 8.34
CA ALA A 158 3.04 -12.35 9.78
C ALA A 158 3.01 -11.08 10.65
N GLN A 159 3.39 -9.92 10.10
CA GLN A 159 3.27 -8.63 10.79
C GLN A 159 1.81 -8.21 11.06
N GLY A 160 0.83 -8.77 10.33
CA GLY A 160 -0.59 -8.51 10.54
C GLY A 160 -1.09 -7.15 10.03
N TYR A 161 -0.24 -6.35 9.38
CA TYR A 161 -0.63 -5.07 8.81
C TYR A 161 -1.25 -5.20 7.40
N PRO A 162 -2.08 -4.24 6.96
CA PRO A 162 -2.52 -4.16 5.57
C PRO A 162 -1.34 -3.94 4.63
N LEU A 163 -1.18 -4.84 3.66
CA LEU A 163 -0.17 -4.76 2.62
C LEU A 163 -0.77 -4.24 1.32
N LEU A 164 0.07 -3.70 0.46
CA LEU A 164 -0.26 -3.31 -0.91
C LEU A 164 0.43 -4.26 -1.89
N LEU A 165 -0.38 -4.99 -2.65
CA LEU A 165 0.03 -5.74 -3.82
C LEU A 165 -0.09 -4.86 -5.06
N ARG A 166 1.01 -4.67 -5.79
CA ARG A 166 1.08 -3.93 -7.06
C ARG A 166 1.45 -4.87 -8.19
N GLN A 167 0.61 -4.95 -9.22
CA GLN A 167 0.73 -5.91 -10.32
C GLN A 167 0.76 -5.19 -11.66
N PRO A 168 1.93 -5.08 -12.32
CA PRO A 168 2.01 -4.43 -13.63
C PRO A 168 1.34 -5.23 -14.75
N CYS A 169 1.18 -6.55 -14.58
CA CYS A 169 0.63 -7.45 -15.59
C CYS A 169 -0.90 -7.45 -15.69
N HIS A 170 -1.63 -6.97 -14.67
CA HIS A 170 -3.10 -7.01 -14.64
C HIS A 170 -3.69 -5.70 -14.15
N GLU A 171 -4.37 -4.98 -15.05
CA GLU A 171 -5.00 -3.72 -14.69
C GLU A 171 -6.15 -3.90 -13.68
N GLY A 172 -6.17 -3.08 -12.62
CA GLY A 172 -7.22 -3.09 -11.60
C GLY A 172 -7.10 -4.19 -10.53
N LEU A 173 -6.06 -5.04 -10.59
CA LEU A 173 -5.80 -6.04 -9.55
C LEU A 173 -4.90 -5.56 -8.41
N ASP A 174 -4.39 -4.32 -8.48
CA ASP A 174 -3.70 -3.72 -7.33
C ASP A 174 -4.64 -3.72 -6.12
N LEU A 175 -4.12 -4.19 -4.99
CA LEU A 175 -4.95 -4.60 -3.87
C LEU A 175 -4.29 -4.18 -2.56
N TYR A 176 -5.07 -3.50 -1.72
CA TYR A 176 -4.78 -3.41 -0.29
C TYR A 176 -5.45 -4.58 0.40
N HIS A 177 -4.72 -5.40 1.14
CA HIS A 177 -5.29 -6.56 1.81
C HIS A 177 -4.50 -6.96 3.05
N THR A 178 -5.18 -7.70 3.91
CA THR A 178 -4.58 -8.45 5.03
C THR A 178 -4.69 -9.94 4.74
N ALA A 179 -3.75 -10.73 5.27
CA ALA A 179 -3.89 -12.18 5.27
C ALA A 179 -4.67 -12.64 6.50
N GLU A 180 -5.64 -13.54 6.29
CA GLU A 180 -6.28 -14.31 7.36
C GLU A 180 -5.45 -15.56 7.71
N SER A 181 -4.79 -16.13 6.71
CA SER A 181 -3.88 -17.27 6.87
C SER A 181 -2.93 -17.38 5.68
N THR A 182 -1.76 -17.96 5.95
CA THR A 182 -0.73 -18.29 4.97
C THR A 182 -0.45 -19.78 5.01
N THR A 183 -0.35 -20.40 3.83
CA THR A 183 -0.07 -21.84 3.72
C THR A 183 1.05 -22.05 2.72
N PRO A 184 2.31 -22.22 3.17
CA PRO A 184 3.38 -22.67 2.30
C PRO A 184 3.18 -24.15 1.97
N SER A 185 3.37 -24.51 0.71
CA SER A 185 3.29 -25.89 0.23
C SER A 185 4.37 -26.13 -0.82
N HIS A 186 4.85 -27.36 -0.88
CA HIS A 186 5.82 -27.80 -1.88
C HIS A 186 5.11 -28.60 -2.96
N GLU A 187 5.31 -28.21 -4.22
CA GLU A 187 4.82 -28.98 -5.36
C GLU A 187 6.02 -29.50 -6.16
N ALA A 188 6.21 -30.82 -6.13
CA ALA A 188 7.12 -31.52 -7.01
C ALA A 188 6.29 -32.15 -8.14
N ASN A 189 6.16 -31.44 -9.26
CA ASN A 189 5.50 -31.97 -10.45
C ASN A 189 6.47 -31.97 -11.63
N ASN A 190 6.62 -33.12 -12.30
CA ASN A 190 7.48 -33.29 -13.49
C ASN A 190 8.94 -32.80 -13.34
N GLY A 191 9.54 -32.96 -12.16
CA GLY A 191 10.95 -32.63 -11.92
C GLY A 191 11.25 -31.14 -11.68
N VAL A 192 10.22 -30.29 -11.63
CA VAL A 192 10.35 -28.91 -11.16
C VAL A 192 9.95 -28.86 -9.68
N ASN A 193 10.89 -28.47 -8.82
CA ASN A 193 10.64 -28.26 -7.40
C ASN A 193 10.25 -26.79 -7.19
N LEU A 194 8.96 -26.53 -6.97
CA LEU A 194 8.44 -25.20 -6.74
C LEU A 194 7.80 -25.10 -5.35
N TRP A 195 7.93 -23.93 -4.76
CA TRP A 195 7.26 -23.58 -3.51
C TRP A 195 6.08 -22.67 -3.81
N LYS A 196 4.91 -23.06 -3.33
CA LYS A 196 3.67 -22.28 -3.42
C LYS A 196 3.35 -21.67 -2.07
N LEU A 197 3.06 -20.38 -2.07
CA LEU A 197 2.50 -19.71 -0.90
C LEU A 197 1.07 -19.27 -1.22
N THR A 198 0.10 -19.92 -0.56
CA THR A 198 -1.31 -19.55 -0.70
C THR A 198 -1.72 -18.66 0.47
N ILE A 199 -2.29 -17.51 0.14
CA ILE A 199 -2.74 -16.49 1.08
C ILE A 199 -4.26 -16.40 1.00
N ASN A 200 -4.96 -16.68 2.10
CA ASN A 200 -6.36 -16.32 2.24
C ASN A 200 -6.42 -14.83 2.63
N TYR A 201 -7.04 -14.00 1.79
CA TYR A 201 -6.98 -12.56 1.94
C TYR A 201 -8.35 -11.92 2.11
N VAL A 202 -8.36 -10.77 2.78
CA VAL A 202 -9.48 -9.83 2.82
C VAL A 202 -9.01 -8.48 2.32
N GLU A 203 -9.68 -7.96 1.29
CA GLU A 203 -9.43 -6.62 0.77
C GLU A 203 -9.76 -5.56 1.80
N GLN A 204 -8.82 -4.65 2.00
CA GLN A 204 -8.94 -3.50 2.87
C GLN A 204 -9.21 -2.21 2.07
N ASN A 205 -9.67 -1.19 2.78
CA ASN A 205 -9.63 0.17 2.24
C ASN A 205 -8.17 0.62 2.11
N ILE A 206 -7.95 1.66 1.28
CA ILE A 206 -6.64 2.33 1.22
C ILE A 206 -6.32 2.82 2.64
N PRO A 207 -5.21 2.38 3.26
CA PRO A 207 -4.84 2.83 4.59
C PRO A 207 -4.71 4.36 4.62
N GLY A 208 -5.26 5.01 5.64
CA GLY A 208 -5.01 6.44 5.90
C GLY A 208 -3.73 6.63 6.70
N GLY A 209 -3.18 7.85 6.77
CA GLY A 209 -2.03 8.18 7.65
C GLY A 209 -0.72 8.46 6.91
N TYR A 210 0.34 8.77 7.66
CA TYR A 210 1.65 9.16 7.11
C TYR A 210 2.56 7.95 6.81
N LEU A 211 3.64 8.18 6.06
CA LEU A 211 4.78 7.26 6.00
C LEU A 211 5.47 7.24 7.37
N VAL A 212 5.89 6.05 7.77
CA VAL A 212 6.49 5.76 9.07
C VAL A 212 7.80 4.99 8.86
N GLY A 213 8.70 5.09 9.84
CA GLY A 213 10.01 4.44 9.79
C GLY A 213 11.06 5.19 8.96
N ALA A 214 12.27 5.22 9.51
CA ALA A 214 13.50 5.25 8.72
C ALA A 214 13.95 3.80 8.50
N VAL A 215 14.74 3.55 7.45
CA VAL A 215 15.32 2.24 7.09
C VAL A 215 16.13 1.55 8.23
N ASN A 216 16.31 2.21 9.39
CA ASN A 216 17.01 1.71 10.57
C ASN A 216 16.22 1.93 11.88
N TRP A 217 14.88 1.89 11.86
CA TRP A 217 14.11 1.92 13.10
C TRP A 217 14.22 0.57 13.81
N ASP A 218 15.17 0.45 14.71
CA ASP A 218 15.37 -0.70 15.60
C ASP A 218 15.35 -0.26 17.07
N TYR A 219 15.28 -1.23 17.98
CA TYR A 219 15.32 -0.97 19.43
C TYR A 219 16.57 -0.19 19.87
N LYS A 220 17.65 -0.30 19.10
CA LYS A 220 18.90 0.41 19.37
C LYS A 220 18.77 1.90 19.04
N GLY A 221 18.19 2.24 17.89
CA GLY A 221 17.89 3.61 17.48
C GLY A 221 16.81 4.27 18.33
N LEU A 222 15.88 3.48 18.89
CA LEU A 222 14.93 3.93 19.91
C LEU A 222 15.67 4.32 21.21
N ALA A 223 16.55 3.44 21.71
CA ALA A 223 17.33 3.67 22.92
C ALA A 223 18.35 4.80 22.80
N GLU A 224 18.90 5.03 21.60
CA GLU A 224 19.83 6.14 21.35
C GLU A 224 19.12 7.51 21.28
N LYS A 225 17.81 7.54 20.98
CA LYS A 225 17.04 8.78 20.83
C LYS A 225 16.36 9.26 22.12
N HIS A 226 16.13 8.36 23.07
CA HIS A 226 15.40 8.66 24.28
C HIS A 226 16.30 8.43 25.50
N ILE A 227 16.36 9.42 26.38
CA ILE A 227 17.19 9.35 27.59
C ILE A 227 16.67 8.28 28.56
N ASP A 228 15.36 8.12 28.63
CA ASP A 228 14.69 7.15 29.47
C ASP A 228 13.32 6.73 28.90
N PHE A 229 12.66 5.83 29.62
CA PHE A 229 11.36 5.29 29.24
C PHE A 229 10.23 6.33 29.32
N THR A 230 10.36 7.33 30.19
CA THR A 230 9.34 8.39 30.36
C THR A 230 9.37 9.37 29.20
N ASP A 231 10.57 9.74 28.72
CA ASP A 231 10.77 10.51 27.51
C ASP A 231 10.19 9.79 26.27
N MET A 232 10.39 8.47 26.21
CA MET A 232 9.81 7.63 25.17
C MET A 232 8.27 7.57 25.24
N GLU A 233 7.67 7.32 26.39
CA GLU A 233 6.20 7.33 26.53
C GLU A 233 5.58 8.70 26.21
N SER A 234 6.29 9.79 26.50
CA SER A 234 5.84 11.13 26.11
C SER A 234 5.98 11.41 24.61
N SER A 235 6.87 10.67 23.94
CA SER A 235 7.13 10.80 22.51
C SER A 235 6.22 9.94 21.65
N TYR A 236 5.59 8.88 22.18
CA TYR A 236 4.77 7.92 21.42
C TYR A 236 3.41 7.71 22.09
N SER A 237 2.30 7.84 21.34
CA SER A 237 0.95 7.72 21.92
C SER A 237 0.58 6.29 22.33
N ASP A 238 1.19 5.29 21.68
CA ASP A 238 1.00 3.89 21.98
C ASP A 238 2.21 3.05 21.52
N TYR A 239 2.22 1.78 21.94
CA TYR A 239 3.30 0.84 21.64
C TYR A 239 3.38 0.48 20.14
N GLY A 240 2.28 0.53 19.40
CA GLY A 240 2.27 0.34 17.96
C GLY A 240 2.99 1.49 17.24
N ASN A 241 2.74 2.73 17.69
CA ASN A 241 3.43 3.92 17.22
C ASN A 241 4.91 3.92 17.61
N MET A 242 5.27 3.41 18.79
CA MET A 242 6.67 3.17 19.17
C MET A 242 7.35 2.15 18.24
N LEU A 243 6.70 1.02 17.94
CA LEU A 243 7.23 0.01 17.01
C LEU A 243 7.45 0.54 15.60
N MET A 244 6.66 1.54 15.19
CA MET A 244 6.74 2.16 13.87
C MET A 244 7.53 3.49 13.84
N GLY A 245 7.99 3.97 15.00
CA GLY A 245 8.71 5.24 15.14
C GLY A 245 7.86 6.49 14.87
N VAL A 246 6.56 6.42 15.15
CA VAL A 246 5.57 7.49 14.94
C VAL A 246 5.39 8.32 16.20
N GLN A 247 6.05 9.48 16.27
CA GLN A 247 5.95 10.34 17.45
C GLN A 247 4.59 11.04 17.54
N ILE A 248 4.18 11.43 18.76
CA ILE A 248 3.06 12.33 19.00
C ILE A 248 3.43 13.66 18.33
N SER A 249 2.69 14.04 17.29
CA SER A 249 2.81 15.36 16.68
C SER A 249 2.51 16.43 17.75
N GLY A 250 3.49 17.29 18.03
CA GLY A 250 3.36 18.44 18.93
C GLY A 250 2.51 19.56 18.34
#